data_AF-A0A7C3TX92-F1
#
_entry.id   AF-A0A7C3TX92-F1
#
_cell.length_a   1.000
_cell.length_b   1.000
_cell.length_c   1.000
_cell.angle_alpha   90.00
_cell.angle_beta   90.00
_cell.angle_gamma   90.00
#
_symmetry.space_group_name_H-M   'P 1'
#
loop_
_entity.id
_entity.type
_entity.pdbx_description
1 polymer ?
#
loop_
_entity_poly.entity_id
_entity_poly.type
_entity_poly.pdbx_seq_one_letter_code
_entity_poly.pdbx_strand_id
1 'polypeptide(L)'
;MPFWKRGKDKGEERPEQGNRSFSEFLRAAKMEMERLMEEDPRWFYHLPYTGAMSQEEAKALEIEKRALWRRVIFDAKRSKLPGLRWETRRDDRVCDQCRSMDNRLFSLGEYDRLNEIIMHIGCRCTLTAVRE
;
A
#
# COMPACT_ATOMS: atom_id res chain seq x y z
N MET A 1 -48.54 -7.62 -30.37
CA MET A 1 -47.09 -7.30 -30.47
C MET A 1 -46.58 -6.94 -29.09
N PRO A 2 -45.65 -7.71 -28.48
CA PRO A 2 -45.23 -7.46 -27.12
C PRO A 2 -44.22 -6.31 -27.06
N PHE A 3 -44.55 -5.28 -26.28
CA PHE A 3 -43.70 -4.13 -25.99
C PHE A 3 -42.70 -4.50 -24.89
N TRP A 4 -41.43 -4.59 -25.27
CA TRP A 4 -40.31 -4.79 -24.36
C TRP A 4 -40.09 -3.49 -23.56
N LYS A 5 -40.45 -3.50 -22.27
CA LYS A 5 -40.00 -2.48 -21.31
C LYS A 5 -38.51 -2.72 -21.02
N ARG A 6 -37.65 -1.92 -21.64
CA ARG A 6 -36.23 -1.80 -21.32
C ARG A 6 -36.09 -1.40 -19.84
N GLY A 7 -35.61 -2.33 -19.03
CA GLY A 7 -35.09 -2.03 -17.70
C GLY A 7 -34.01 -0.97 -17.82
N LYS A 8 -34.20 0.12 -17.10
CA LYS A 8 -33.23 1.18 -16.92
C LYS A 8 -32.11 0.56 -16.08
N ASP A 9 -30.99 0.22 -16.72
CA ASP A 9 -29.77 -0.16 -16.01
C ASP A 9 -29.47 0.94 -15.01
N LYS A 10 -29.58 0.59 -13.72
CA LYS A 10 -29.04 1.37 -12.64
C LYS A 10 -27.53 1.42 -12.89
N GLY A 11 -27.06 2.56 -13.40
CA GLY A 11 -25.64 2.87 -13.35
C GLY A 11 -25.20 2.65 -11.91
N GLU A 12 -24.32 1.67 -11.71
CA GLU A 12 -23.67 1.45 -10.44
C GLU A 12 -23.04 2.77 -10.02
N GLU A 13 -23.65 3.41 -9.03
CA GLU A 13 -23.02 4.45 -8.24
C GLU A 13 -21.77 3.79 -7.65
N ARG A 14 -20.63 3.99 -8.33
CA ARG A 14 -19.32 3.78 -7.70
C ARG A 14 -19.40 4.54 -6.38
N PRO A 15 -19.22 3.88 -5.23
CA PRO A 15 -19.29 4.57 -3.96
C PRO A 15 -18.31 5.74 -4.08
N GLU A 16 -18.84 6.96 -3.95
CA GLU A 16 -18.02 8.15 -3.78
C GLU A 16 -17.00 7.76 -2.71
N GLN A 17 -15.74 7.63 -3.11
CA GLN A 17 -14.66 7.35 -2.19
C GLN A 17 -14.54 8.60 -1.33
N GLY A 18 -15.36 8.67 -0.28
CA GLY A 18 -15.34 9.72 0.71
C GLY A 18 -13.91 9.91 1.21
N ASN A 19 -13.58 11.12 1.65
CA ASN A 19 -12.28 11.42 2.21
C ASN A 19 -12.01 10.48 3.39
N ARG A 20 -11.29 9.38 3.15
CA ARG A 20 -10.78 8.50 4.20
C ARG A 20 -9.77 9.31 5.00
N SER A 21 -9.97 9.37 6.31
CA SER A 21 -9.04 10.07 7.19
C SER A 21 -7.74 9.28 7.31
N PHE A 22 -6.64 9.97 7.65
CA PHE A 22 -5.35 9.29 7.87
C PHE A 22 -5.42 8.27 9.02
N SER A 23 -6.27 8.50 10.02
CA SER A 23 -6.47 7.57 11.13
C SER A 23 -7.06 6.23 10.70
N GLU A 24 -7.85 6.18 9.63
CA GLU A 24 -8.33 4.90 9.07
C GLU A 24 -7.18 4.08 8.47
N PHE A 25 -6.24 4.73 7.78
CA PHE A 25 -5.06 4.06 7.21
C PHE A 25 -4.15 3.55 8.32
N LEU A 26 -3.94 4.33 9.39
CA LEU A 26 -3.18 3.90 10.56
C LEU A 26 -3.83 2.70 11.25
N ARG A 27 -5.16 2.70 11.41
CA ARG A 27 -5.89 1.56 12.00
C ARG A 27 -5.73 0.30 11.16
N ALA A 28 -5.90 0.41 9.83
CA ALA A 28 -5.71 -0.72 8.92
C ALA A 28 -4.26 -1.25 8.95
N ALA A 29 -3.28 -0.36 8.88
CA ALA A 29 -1.86 -0.70 8.96
C ALA A 29 -1.48 -1.36 10.30
N LYS A 30 -2.08 -0.91 11.42
CA LYS A 30 -1.87 -1.51 12.73
C LYS A 30 -2.34 -2.97 12.78
N MET A 31 -3.56 -3.25 12.30
CA MET A 31 -4.10 -4.62 12.28
C MET A 31 -3.26 -5.55 11.39
N GLU A 32 -2.81 -5.04 10.24
CA GLU A 32 -1.92 -5.78 9.34
C GLU A 32 -0.56 -6.06 9.99
N MET A 33 0.02 -5.05 10.66
CA MET A 33 1.28 -5.21 11.38
C MET A 33 1.17 -6.24 12.50
N GLU A 34 0.08 -6.21 13.28
CA GLU A 34 -0.16 -7.17 14.37
C GLU A 34 -0.20 -8.60 13.85
N ARG A 35 -0.92 -8.83 12.75
CA ARG A 35 -0.94 -10.15 12.09
C ARG A 35 0.45 -10.61 11.64
N LEU A 36 1.22 -9.73 11.01
CA LEU A 36 2.56 -10.08 10.54
C LEU A 36 3.55 -10.34 11.69
N MET A 37 3.38 -9.65 12.82
CA MET A 37 4.15 -9.89 14.04
C MET A 37 3.78 -11.21 14.72
N GLU A 38 2.53 -11.65 14.59
CA GLU A 38 2.11 -12.99 15.05
C GLU A 38 2.71 -14.09 14.16
N GLU A 39 2.80 -13.86 12.85
CA GLU A 39 3.41 -14.79 11.88
C GLU A 39 4.94 -14.88 12.03
N ASP A 40 5.64 -13.78 12.37
CA ASP A 40 7.07 -13.76 12.71
C ASP A 40 7.34 -13.08 14.07
N PRO A 41 7.38 -13.84 15.18
CA PRO A 41 7.68 -13.28 16.50
C PRO A 41 9.07 -12.64 16.63
N ARG A 42 9.99 -12.95 15.70
CA ARG A 42 11.35 -12.40 15.68
C ARG A 42 11.52 -11.27 14.66
N TRP A 43 10.43 -10.74 14.10
CA TRP A 43 10.42 -9.66 13.11
C TRP A 43 11.38 -8.51 13.45
N PHE A 44 11.45 -8.13 14.73
CA PHE A 44 12.27 -7.01 15.20
C PHE A 44 13.77 -7.25 14.96
N TYR A 45 14.24 -8.48 15.14
CA TYR A 45 15.64 -8.86 14.90
C TYR A 45 16.00 -8.91 13.42
N HIS A 46 15.00 -9.08 12.55
CA HIS A 46 15.18 -9.10 11.10
C HIS A 46 15.17 -7.69 10.48
N LEU A 47 14.89 -6.65 11.27
CA LEU A 47 14.83 -5.30 10.77
C LEU A 47 16.21 -4.80 10.31
N PRO A 48 16.27 -3.98 9.24
CA PRO A 48 17.50 -3.37 8.79
C PRO A 48 17.98 -2.21 9.67
N TYR A 49 17.26 -1.87 10.76
CA TYR A 49 17.56 -0.78 11.68
C TYR A 49 18.40 -1.33 12.85
N THR A 50 19.69 -1.53 12.60
CA THR A 50 20.67 -2.15 13.51
C THR A 50 20.82 -1.42 14.86
N GLY A 51 19.89 -1.65 15.80
CA GLY A 51 19.94 -1.13 17.18
C GLY A 51 19.66 0.36 17.35
N ALA A 52 19.20 1.06 16.31
CA ALA A 52 18.98 2.51 16.35
C ALA A 52 17.68 2.94 17.06
N MET A 53 16.80 1.99 17.38
CA MET A 53 15.47 2.24 17.93
C MET A 53 15.00 1.05 18.78
N SER A 54 14.11 1.32 19.73
CA SER A 54 13.36 0.32 20.50
C SER A 54 12.38 -0.47 19.63
N GLN A 55 11.88 -1.58 20.16
CA GLN A 55 10.89 -2.42 19.47
C GLN A 55 9.58 -1.66 19.24
N GLU A 56 9.16 -0.82 20.18
CA GLU A 56 7.98 0.01 20.10
C GLU A 56 8.12 1.10 19.03
N GLU A 57 9.26 1.77 18.97
CA GLU A 57 9.56 2.79 17.94
C GLU A 57 9.60 2.15 16.55
N ALA A 58 10.25 0.99 16.41
CA ALA A 58 10.27 0.24 15.16
C ALA A 58 8.86 -0.16 14.73
N LYS A 59 8.03 -0.63 15.65
CA LYS A 59 6.63 -0.99 15.37
C LYS A 59 5.85 0.22 14.87
N ALA A 60 5.98 1.37 15.55
CA ALA A 60 5.31 2.60 15.16
C ALA A 60 5.72 3.06 13.76
N LEU A 61 7.03 3.04 13.46
CA LEU A 61 7.57 3.42 12.16
C LEU A 61 7.06 2.50 11.04
N GLU A 62 7.02 1.19 11.26
CA GLU A 62 6.53 0.24 10.26
C GLU A 62 5.01 0.39 10.01
N ILE A 63 4.23 0.67 11.05
CA ILE A 63 2.80 1.01 10.91
C ILE A 63 2.63 2.28 10.08
N GLU A 64 3.38 3.34 10.39
CA GLU A 64 3.29 4.62 9.68
C GLU A 64 3.65 4.45 8.20
N LYS A 65 4.74 3.72 7.89
CA LYS A 65 5.14 3.43 6.52
C LYS A 65 4.04 2.73 5.72
N ARG A 66 3.41 1.71 6.29
CA ARG A 66 2.29 1.00 5.66
C ARG A 66 1.07 1.91 5.48
N ALA A 67 0.75 2.73 6.46
CA ALA A 67 -0.35 3.67 6.37
C ALA A 67 -0.12 4.70 5.25
N LEU A 68 1.09 5.26 5.17
CA LEU A 68 1.50 6.16 4.09
C LEU A 68 1.44 5.47 2.73
N TRP A 69 1.91 4.24 2.61
CA TRP A 69 1.84 3.46 1.38
C TRP A 69 0.40 3.33 0.86
N ARG A 70 -0.51 2.88 1.72
CA ARG A 70 -1.94 2.74 1.37
C ARG A 70 -2.58 4.07 1.04
N ARG A 71 -2.20 5.14 1.74
CA ARG A 71 -2.67 6.49 1.46
C ARG A 71 -2.19 6.99 0.10
N VAL A 72 -0.91 6.80 -0.24
CA VAL A 72 -0.35 7.21 -1.54
C VAL A 72 -1.11 6.54 -2.68
N ILE A 73 -1.41 5.25 -2.57
CA ILE A 73 -2.20 4.53 -3.58
C ILE A 73 -3.63 5.09 -3.66
N PHE A 74 -4.28 5.32 -2.52
CA PHE A 74 -5.62 5.91 -2.47
C PHE A 74 -5.67 7.31 -3.10
N ASP A 75 -4.75 8.18 -2.72
CA ASP A 75 -4.66 9.55 -3.23
C ASP A 75 -4.30 9.56 -4.72
N ALA A 76 -3.43 8.66 -5.18
CA ALA A 76 -3.09 8.48 -6.59
C ALA A 76 -4.30 8.01 -7.41
N LYS A 77 -5.09 7.06 -6.89
CA LYS A 77 -6.33 6.59 -7.53
C LYS A 77 -7.35 7.72 -7.64
N ARG A 78 -7.55 8.46 -6.54
CA ARG A 78 -8.50 9.59 -6.47
C ARG A 78 -8.13 10.73 -7.42
N SER A 79 -6.84 11.04 -7.51
CA SER A 79 -6.31 12.08 -8.42
C SER A 79 -6.06 11.60 -9.85
N LYS A 80 -6.32 10.32 -10.15
CA LYS A 80 -6.11 9.70 -11.46
C LYS A 80 -4.68 9.85 -11.99
N LEU A 81 -3.68 9.71 -11.10
CA LEU A 81 -2.28 9.71 -11.52
C LEU A 81 -2.04 8.59 -12.55
N PRO A 82 -1.29 8.86 -13.63
CA PRO A 82 -1.09 7.90 -14.72
C PRO A 82 -0.33 6.66 -14.26
N GLY A 83 0.59 6.81 -13.29
CA GLY A 83 1.23 5.68 -12.66
C GLY A 83 1.98 5.99 -11.37
N LEU A 84 2.24 4.92 -10.62
CA LEU A 84 3.12 4.90 -9.46
C LEU A 84 4.29 3.97 -9.78
N ARG A 85 5.51 4.44 -9.55
CA ARG A 85 6.71 3.62 -9.68
C ARG A 85 7.11 3.08 -8.31
N TRP A 86 7.39 1.79 -8.27
CA TRP A 86 8.02 1.16 -7.12
C TRP A 86 9.52 1.42 -7.16
N GLU A 87 10.04 2.08 -6.13
CA GLU A 87 11.47 2.39 -6.00
C GLU A 87 12.00 1.75 -4.72
N THR A 88 13.23 1.27 -4.77
CA THR A 88 13.95 0.75 -3.61
C THR A 88 15.22 1.57 -3.38
N ARG A 89 15.79 1.47 -2.18
CA ARG A 89 17.11 2.06 -1.90
C ARG A 89 18.28 1.36 -2.60
N ARG A 90 18.03 0.27 -3.34
CA ARG A 90 19.02 -0.55 -4.06
C ARG A 90 20.24 -0.97 -3.23
N ASP A 91 20.05 -1.07 -1.91
CA ASP A 91 21.07 -1.55 -0.98
C ASP A 91 20.90 -3.05 -0.70
N ASP A 92 21.90 -3.63 -0.03
CA ASP A 92 21.93 -5.06 0.30
C ASP A 92 20.88 -5.45 1.36
N ARG A 93 20.22 -4.47 1.97
CA ARG A 93 19.17 -4.66 2.98
C ARG A 93 17.76 -4.68 2.37
N VAL A 94 17.64 -4.52 1.05
CA VAL A 94 16.37 -4.67 0.34
C VAL A 94 16.09 -6.15 0.11
N CYS A 95 14.94 -6.63 0.58
CA CYS A 95 14.51 -8.02 0.38
C CYS A 95 14.29 -8.35 -1.10
N ASP A 96 14.39 -9.63 -1.45
CA ASP A 96 14.33 -10.10 -2.84
C ASP A 96 13.03 -9.74 -3.56
N GLN A 97 11.90 -9.79 -2.84
CA GLN A 97 10.61 -9.40 -3.41
C GLN A 97 10.61 -7.90 -3.77
N CYS A 98 11.05 -7.02 -2.86
CA CYS A 98 11.12 -5.58 -3.13
C CYS A 98 12.14 -5.30 -4.26
N ARG A 99 13.25 -6.07 -4.35
CA ARG A 99 14.26 -5.98 -5.42
C ARG A 99 13.69 -6.38 -6.78
N SER A 100 12.88 -7.43 -6.86
CA SER A 100 12.22 -7.87 -8.10
C SER A 100 11.20 -6.86 -8.63
N MET A 101 10.71 -5.96 -7.78
CA MET A 101 9.75 -4.91 -8.14
C MET A 101 10.43 -3.56 -8.39
N ASP A 102 11.76 -3.45 -8.26
CA ASP A 102 12.46 -2.17 -8.44
C ASP A 102 12.23 -1.60 -9.86
N ASN A 103 11.87 -0.32 -9.91
CA ASN A 103 11.47 0.44 -11.11
C ASN A 103 10.20 -0.07 -11.81
N ARG A 104 9.45 -1.01 -11.23
CA ARG A 104 8.17 -1.42 -11.80
C ARG A 104 7.19 -0.25 -11.78
N LEU A 105 6.64 0.08 -12.95
CA LEU A 105 5.56 1.04 -13.10
C LEU A 105 4.22 0.32 -12.93
N PHE A 106 3.39 0.83 -12.02
CA PHE A 106 2.00 0.42 -11.87
C PHE A 106 1.12 1.49 -12.49
N SER A 107 0.35 1.11 -13.51
CA SER A 107 -0.63 1.99 -14.14
C SER A 107 -1.86 2.19 -13.24
N LEU A 108 -2.67 3.20 -13.53
CA LEU A 108 -3.94 3.47 -12.81
C LEU A 108 -4.84 2.22 -12.68
N GLY A 109 -4.87 1.36 -13.70
CA GLY A 109 -5.66 0.11 -13.70
C GLY A 109 -5.11 -0.98 -12.77
N GLU A 110 -3.88 -0.83 -12.29
CA GLU A 110 -3.21 -1.80 -11.41
C GLU A 110 -3.21 -1.38 -9.93
N TYR A 111 -3.72 -0.19 -9.59
CA TYR A 111 -3.67 0.32 -8.21
C TYR A 111 -4.38 -0.56 -7.19
N ASP A 112 -5.46 -1.24 -7.57
CA ASP A 112 -6.14 -2.18 -6.67
C ASP A 112 -5.24 -3.38 -6.33
N ARG A 113 -4.58 -3.96 -7.35
CA ARG A 113 -3.57 -5.02 -7.15
C ARG A 113 -2.36 -4.52 -6.36
N LEU A 114 -1.91 -3.29 -6.61
CA LEU A 114 -0.81 -2.68 -5.86
C LEU A 114 -1.15 -2.54 -4.36
N ASN A 115 -2.41 -2.23 -4.03
CA ASN A 115 -2.89 -2.09 -2.65
C ASN A 115 -3.10 -3.44 -1.93
N GLU A 116 -3.16 -4.54 -2.68
CA GLU A 116 -3.22 -5.91 -2.16
C GLU A 116 -1.84 -6.47 -1.81
N ILE A 117 -0.75 -5.89 -2.33
CA ILE A 117 0.61 -6.34 -2.03
C ILE A 117 0.89 -6.09 -0.54
N ILE A 118 1.12 -7.18 0.20
CA ILE A 118 1.56 -7.14 1.59
C ILE A 118 3.03 -6.75 1.60
N MET A 119 3.36 -5.61 2.23
CA MET A 119 4.75 -5.22 2.43
C MET A 119 5.39 -6.11 3.50
N HIS A 120 6.64 -6.52 3.30
CA HIS A 120 7.42 -7.13 4.38
C HIS A 120 7.76 -6.11 5.46
N ILE A 121 7.80 -6.58 6.71
CA ILE A 121 8.30 -5.78 7.82
C ILE A 121 9.76 -5.42 7.55
N GLY A 122 10.09 -4.12 7.66
CA GLY A 122 11.42 -3.60 7.39
C GLY A 122 11.72 -3.34 5.91
N CYS A 123 10.75 -3.44 4.98
CA CYS A 123 11.05 -3.13 3.58
C CYS A 123 11.44 -1.65 3.39
N ARG A 124 12.39 -1.43 2.48
CA ARG A 124 12.99 -0.15 2.14
C ARG A 124 12.53 0.33 0.75
N CYS A 125 11.28 0.07 0.42
CA CYS A 125 10.63 0.52 -0.81
C CYS A 125 9.77 1.77 -0.59
N THR A 126 9.52 2.50 -1.67
CA THR A 126 8.66 3.67 -1.73
C THR A 126 7.88 3.68 -3.05
N LEU A 127 6.70 4.30 -3.04
CA LEU A 127 5.97 4.62 -4.27
C LEU A 127 6.23 6.07 -4.65
N THR A 128 6.74 6.28 -5.86
CA THR A 128 6.93 7.61 -6.44
C THR A 128 5.88 7.85 -7.53
N ALA A 129 5.27 9.04 -7.51
CA ALA A 129 4.36 9.44 -8.57
C ALA A 129 5.13 9.70 -9.85
N VAL A 130 4.69 9.09 -10.94
CA VAL A 130 5.17 9.46 -12.28
C VAL A 130 4.26 10.58 -12.78
N ARG A 131 4.86 11.73 -13.06
CA ARG A 131 4.21 12.86 -13.74
C ARG A 131 4.71 12.86 -15.18
N GLU A 132 3.79 12.97 -16.13
CA GLU A 132 4.12 13.21 -17.55
C GLU A 132 4.78 14.58 -17.71
#